data_AF-A0A2A3Z5I7-F1
#
_entry.id   AF-A0A2A3Z5I7-F1
#
_cell.length_a   1.000
_cell.length_b   1.000
_cell.length_c   1.000
_cell.angle_alpha   90.00
_cell.angle_beta   90.00
_cell.angle_gamma   90.00
#
_symmetry.space_group_name_H-M   'P 1'
#
loop_
_entity.id
_entity.type
_entity.pdbx_description
1 polymer ?
#
loop_
_entity_poly.entity_id
_entity_poly.type
_entity_poly.pdbx_seq_one_letter_code
_entity_poly.pdbx_strand_id
1 'polypeptide(L)' 'MRTSRDLPDGTWSVQNVAGNSQGKIYICPGCGQDLASSTPHIVAWRQSARYGTEVGVESRRHWHSRCFQKFR' A
#
# COMPACT_ATOMS: atom_id res chain seq x y z
N MET A 1 10.49 5.42 -6.84
CA MET A 1 10.42 4.27 -7.77
C MET A 1 9.29 3.35 -7.36
N ARG A 2 8.60 2.77 -8.34
CA ARG A 2 7.45 1.86 -8.15
C ARG A 2 7.92 0.47 -8.56
N THR A 3 7.66 -0.52 -7.72
CA THR A 3 8.15 -1.90 -7.89
C THR A 3 6.96 -2.85 -7.91
N SER A 4 6.92 -3.74 -8.90
CA SER A 4 5.93 -4.81 -8.97
C SER A 4 6.42 -6.04 -8.21
N ARG A 5 5.50 -6.76 -7.56
CA ARG A 5 5.80 -7.92 -6.73
C ARG A 5 4.67 -8.94 -6.81
N ASP A 6 5.01 -10.19 -7.08
CA ASP A 6 4.04 -11.29 -7.10
C ASP A 6 3.85 -11.85 -5.69
N LEU A 7 2.60 -11.89 -5.22
CA LEU A 7 2.18 -12.48 -3.95
C LEU A 7 1.16 -13.60 -4.24
N PRO A 8 0.88 -14.53 -3.30
CA PRO A 8 -0.01 -15.68 -3.54
C PRO A 8 -1.40 -15.30 -4.06
N ASP A 9 -1.87 -14.13 -3.68
CA ASP A 9 -3.17 -13.54 -3.98
C ASP A 9 -3.19 -12.70 -5.27
N GLY A 10 -2.04 -12.42 -5.90
CA GLY A 10 -1.93 -11.71 -7.18
C GLY A 10 -0.68 -10.84 -7.30
N THR A 11 -0.55 -10.10 -8.40
CA THR A 11 0.55 -9.15 -8.58
C THR A 11 0.21 -7.80 -7.95
N TRP A 12 1.10 -7.30 -7.11
CA TRP A 12 0.99 -6.03 -6.43
C TRP A 12 1.99 -5.02 -6.98
N SER A 13 1.54 -3.78 -7.16
CA SER A 13 2.47 -2.67 -7.30
C SER A 13 2.68 -2.00 -5.95
N VAL A 14 3.92 -1.62 -5.69
CA VAL A 14 4.39 -1.06 -4.43
C VAL A 14 5.17 0.22 -4.71
N GLN A 15 4.87 1.28 -3.99
CA GLN A 15 5.57 2.56 -4.10
C GLN A 15 5.95 3.07 -2.71
N ASN A 16 7.22 3.44 -2.54
CA ASN A 16 7.68 4.13 -1.34
C ASN A 16 7.33 5.62 -1.43
N VAL A 17 6.78 6.17 -0.36
CA VAL A 17 6.42 7.58 -0.21
C VAL A 17 7.27 8.16 0.92
N ALA A 18 8.01 9.23 0.65
CA ALA A 18 8.98 9.82 1.58
C ALA A 18 8.34 10.61 2.74
N GLY A 19 7.00 10.69 2.79
CA GLY A 19 6.26 11.56 3.71
C GLY A 19 6.10 12.96 3.13
N ASN A 20 4.91 13.56 3.23
CA ASN A 20 4.69 14.97 2.91
C ASN A 20 4.14 15.71 4.14
N SER A 21 4.63 16.93 4.40
CA SER A 21 4.23 17.68 5.60
C SER A 21 2.75 18.11 5.59
N GLN A 22 2.06 17.98 4.45
CA GLN A 22 0.64 18.30 4.26
C GLN A 22 -0.09 17.16 3.56
N GLY A 23 -0.92 16.42 4.29
CA GLY A 23 -1.71 15.37 3.66
C GLY A 23 -2.76 14.75 4.58
N LYS A 24 -3.55 13.85 4.00
CA LYS A 24 -4.62 13.13 4.68
C LYS A 24 -4.04 12.10 5.68
N ILE A 25 -4.84 11.75 6.68
CA ILE A 25 -4.59 10.59 7.52
C ILE A 25 -5.29 9.39 6.86
N TYR A 26 -4.57 8.30 6.70
CA TYR A 26 -5.09 7.03 6.18
C TYR A 26 -5.15 6.00 7.30
N ILE A 27 -5.88 4.89 7.08
CA ILE A 27 -5.88 3.76 8.00
C ILE A 27 -5.01 2.65 7.42
N CYS A 28 -4.03 2.18 8.20
CA CYS A 28 -3.16 1.10 7.78
C CYS A 28 -3.89 -0.25 7.86
N PRO A 29 -4.01 -1.03 6.77
CA PRO A 29 -4.73 -2.31 6.79
C PRO A 29 -4.08 -3.37 7.67
N GLY A 30 -2.77 -3.30 7.88
CA GLY A 30 -2.02 -4.30 8.64
C GLY A 30 -2.12 -4.17 10.16
N CYS A 31 -2.47 -2.98 10.68
CA CYS A 31 -2.60 -2.76 12.12
C CYS A 31 -3.88 -2.00 12.52
N GLY A 32 -4.66 -1.48 11.58
CA GLY A 32 -5.86 -0.68 11.84
C GLY A 32 -5.60 0.72 12.41
N GLN A 33 -4.34 1.13 12.54
CA GLN A 33 -3.96 2.42 13.13
C GLN A 33 -3.91 3.52 12.07
N ASP A 34 -3.98 4.77 12.54
CA ASP A 34 -3.75 5.94 11.72
C ASP A 34 -2.35 5.96 11.12
N LEU A 35 -2.27 6.45 9.89
CA LEU A 35 -1.06 6.64 9.12
C LEU A 35 -1.10 8.04 8.51
N ALA A 36 -0.34 8.96 9.11
CA ALA A 36 -0.21 10.30 8.59
C ALA A 36 0.57 10.31 7.27
N SER A 37 0.12 11.11 6.30
CA SER A 37 0.84 11.32 5.04
C SER A 37 2.26 11.86 5.23
N SER A 38 2.54 12.51 6.37
CA SER A 38 3.86 13.00 6.76
C SER A 38 4.84 11.90 7.17
N THR A 39 4.34 10.72 7.53
CA THR A 39 5.19 9.58 7.85
C THR A 39 5.64 8.89 6.57
N PRO A 40 6.94 8.55 6.42
CA PRO A 40 7.39 7.71 5.32
C PRO A 40 6.67 6.36 5.33
N HIS A 41 6.00 6.03 4.23
CA HIS A 41 5.09 4.88 4.17
C HIS A 41 5.06 4.26 2.78
N ILE A 42 4.34 3.13 2.67
CA ILE A 42 4.20 2.36 1.44
C ILE A 42 2.79 2.48 0.92
N VAL A 43 2.66 2.75 -0.37
CA VAL A 43 1.39 2.68 -1.09
C VAL A 43 1.40 1.43 -1.95
N ALA A 44 0.39 0.58 -1.77
CA ALA A 44 0.27 -0.68 -2.50
C ALA A 44 -1.15 -0.90 -3.02
N TRP A 45 -1.26 -1.43 -4.24
CA TRP A 45 -2.52 -1.85 -4.86
C TRP A 45 -2.27 -3.03 -5.79
N ARG A 46 -3.32 -3.79 -6.09
CA ARG A 46 -3.25 -4.93 -7.02
C ARG A 46 -3.16 -4.43 -8.46
N GLN A 47 -2.23 -5.00 -9.22
CA GLN A 47 -2.21 -4.88 -10.68
C GLN A 47 -3.08 -5.95 -11.34
N SER A 48 -3.09 -7.15 -10.76
CA SER A 48 -3.88 -8.28 -11.21
C SER A 48 -4.42 -9.01 -9.98
N ALA A 49 -5.61 -9.56 -10.10
CA ALA A 49 -6.22 -10.45 -9.12
C ALA A 49 -6.70 -11.69 -9.86
N ARG A 50 -6.54 -12.88 -9.27
CA ARG A 50 -7.01 -14.13 -9.90
C ARG A 50 -8.54 -14.20 -9.98
N TYR A 51 -9.24 -13.49 -9.08
CA TYR A 51 -10.68 -13.31 -9.07
C TYR A 51 -10.95 -11.81 -8.91
N GLY A 52 -11.89 -11.27 -9.70
CA GLY A 52 -12.07 -9.84 -10.02
C GLY A 52 -12.38 -8.89 -8.88
N THR A 53 -11.53 -8.81 -7.87
CA THR A 53 -11.65 -7.88 -6.75
C THR A 53 -10.57 -6.80 -6.88
N GLU A 54 -11.04 -5.58 -7.17
CA GLU A 54 -10.35 -4.29 -6.94
C GLU A 54 -8.91 -4.19 -7.45
N VAL A 55 -8.72 -4.38 -8.76
CA VAL A 55 -7.46 -4.09 -9.46
C VAL A 55 -7.37 -2.63 -9.88
N GLY A 56 -6.15 -2.08 -9.88
CA GLY A 56 -5.88 -0.73 -10.37
C GLY A 56 -5.53 0.26 -9.27
N VAL A 57 -5.12 1.45 -9.72
CA VAL A 57 -4.59 2.53 -8.86
C VAL A 57 -5.66 3.12 -7.95
N GLU A 58 -6.94 2.95 -8.27
CA GLU A 58 -8.05 3.40 -7.43
C GLU A 58 -8.10 2.62 -6.10
N SER A 59 -7.64 1.36 -6.10
CA SER A 59 -7.58 0.48 -4.94
C SER A 59 -6.31 0.67 -4.09
N ARG A 60 -5.78 1.89 -4.03
CA ARG A 60 -4.56 2.22 -3.27
C ARG A 60 -4.80 2.09 -1.78
N ARG A 61 -4.04 1.20 -1.14
CA ARG A 61 -3.94 1.12 0.32
C ARG A 61 -2.62 1.74 0.79
N HIS A 62 -2.69 2.45 1.91
CA HIS A 62 -1.53 3.05 2.56
C HIS A 62 -1.11 2.20 3.76
N TRP A 63 0.16 1.84 3.83
CA TRP A 63 0.71 0.95 4.83
C TRP A 63 1.90 1.56 5.52
N HIS A 64 2.00 1.36 6.84
CA HIS A 64 3.29 1.51 7.51
C HIS A 64 4.33 0.61 6.83
N SER A 65 5.54 1.11 6.66
CA SER A 65 6.64 0.36 6.03
C SER A 65 6.86 -0.99 6.71
N ARG A 66 6.75 -1.04 8.06
CA ARG A 66 6.85 -2.28 8.84
C ARG A 66 5.66 -3.22 8.65
N CYS A 67 4.44 -2.70 8.58
CA CYS A 67 3.24 -3.52 8.37
C CYS A 67 3.25 -4.16 6.98
N PHE A 68 3.63 -3.42 5.94
CA PHE A 68 3.73 -3.98 4.60
C PHE A 68 4.82 -5.06 4.49
N GLN A 69 5.94 -4.90 5.18
CA GLN A 69 7.00 -5.92 5.22
C GLN A 69 6.56 -7.23 5.89
N LYS A 70 5.55 -7.19 6.77
CA LYS A 70 4.95 -8.39 7.40
C LYS A 70 3.80 -8.99 6.59
N PHE A 71 3.13 -8.17 5.78
CA PHE A 71 2.02 -8.61 4.94
C PHE A 71 2.49 -9.45 3.75
N ARG A 72 3.68 -9.15 3.21
CA ARG A 72 4.26 -9.85 2.06
C ARG A 72 4.64 -11.30 2.36
#